data_AF-A0A958SSK6-F1
#
_entry.id   AF-A0A958SSK6-F1
#
_cell.length_a   1.000
_cell.length_b   1.000
_cell.length_c   1.000
_cell.angle_alpha   90.00
_cell.angle_beta   90.00
_cell.angle_gamma   90.00
#
_symmetry.space_group_name_H-M   'P 1'
#
loop_
_entity.id
_entity.type
_entity.pdbx_description
1 polymer ?
#
loop_
_entity_poly.entity_id
_entity_poly.type
_entity_poly.pdbx_seq_one_letter_code
_entity_poly.pdbx_strand_id
1 'polypeptide(L)'
;MSEGTKVSPRGAYPHVKVVGDFIFVSGTSSRRSDNTIAGVELVDEMNTKKLDIEVQTREVLKNIDKNLKTVGASLKDVVDVTTFLVNMNDFAGYNKAYAEFFD
;
A
#
# COMPACT_ATOMS: atom_id res chain seq x y z
N MET A 1 -23.78 -11.00 1.79
CA MET A 1 -22.73 -10.01 1.48
C MET A 1 -21.58 -10.32 2.42
N SER A 2 -20.47 -10.87 1.92
CA SER A 2 -19.32 -11.17 2.77
C SER A 2 -18.69 -9.86 3.22
N GLU A 3 -18.63 -9.61 4.52
CA GLU A 3 -17.78 -8.58 5.10
C GLU A 3 -16.36 -8.77 4.56
N GLY A 4 -15.94 -7.89 3.65
CA GLY A 4 -14.62 -7.94 3.07
C GLY A 4 -13.60 -7.86 4.20
N THR A 5 -12.86 -8.95 4.40
CA THR A 5 -11.85 -9.06 5.44
C THR A 5 -10.93 -7.85 5.34
N LYS A 6 -10.91 -6.97 6.36
CA LYS A 6 -10.04 -5.80 6.38
C LYS A 6 -8.61 -6.26 6.60
N VAL A 7 -7.64 -5.70 5.89
CA VAL A 7 -6.23 -5.89 6.24
C VAL A 7 -6.08 -5.43 7.69
N SER A 8 -5.60 -6.28 8.60
CA SER A 8 -5.37 -5.87 9.99
C SER A 8 -4.00 -5.19 10.11
N PRO A 9 -3.85 -4.10 10.88
CA PRO A 9 -2.52 -3.56 11.21
C PRO A 9 -1.61 -4.64 11.81
N ARG A 10 -0.28 -4.55 11.60
CA ARG A 10 0.67 -5.52 12.16
C ARG A 10 0.88 -5.36 13.67
N GLY A 11 0.51 -4.21 14.24
CA GLY A 11 0.61 -3.90 15.66
C GLY A 11 -0.62 -3.13 16.14
N ALA A 12 -0.56 -2.63 17.37
CA ALA A 12 -1.67 -1.90 18.02
C ALA A 12 -1.73 -0.43 17.56
N TYR A 13 -1.94 -0.19 16.26
CA TYR A 13 -2.07 1.13 15.66
C TYR A 13 -3.20 1.15 14.61
N PRO A 14 -3.89 2.28 14.38
CA PRO A 14 -4.95 2.36 13.38
C PRO A 14 -4.39 2.51 11.96
N HIS A 15 -5.18 2.20 10.94
CA HIS A 15 -4.80 2.49 9.54
C HIS A 15 -4.78 3.98 9.23
N VAL A 16 -5.71 4.73 9.81
CA VAL A 16 -5.85 6.17 9.64
C VAL A 16 -6.16 6.83 10.97
N LYS A 17 -5.66 8.04 11.17
CA LYS A 17 -5.99 8.90 12.31
C LYS A 17 -6.35 10.30 11.81
N VAL A 18 -7.57 10.73 12.11
CA VAL A 18 -8.05 12.09 11.81
C VAL A 18 -7.67 13.03 12.95
N VAL A 19 -7.09 14.18 12.61
CA VAL A 19 -6.70 15.25 13.55
C VAL A 19 -7.06 16.59 12.92
N GLY A 20 -8.18 17.19 13.36
CA GLY A 20 -8.74 18.36 12.69
C GLY A 20 -9.05 18.03 11.23
N ASP A 21 -8.52 18.85 10.32
CA ASP A 21 -8.70 18.68 8.87
C ASP A 21 -7.64 17.75 8.22
N PHE A 22 -6.69 17.23 9.00
CA PHE A 22 -5.65 16.34 8.50
C PHE A 22 -5.97 14.86 8.75
N ILE A 23 -5.56 14.02 7.80
CA ILE A 23 -5.64 12.57 7.90
C ILE A 23 -4.21 12.01 7.84
N PHE A 24 -3.79 11.35 8.91
CA PHE A 24 -2.52 10.62 8.94
C PHE A 24 -2.77 9.16 8.59
N VAL A 25 -2.20 8.70 7.49
CA VAL A 25 -2.27 7.30 7.05
C VAL A 25 -1.03 6.56 7.54
N SER A 26 -1.24 5.44 8.24
CA SER A 26 -0.14 4.58 8.69
C SER A 26 0.60 3.97 7.49
N GLY A 27 1.89 3.66 7.69
CA GLY A 27 2.71 2.99 6.68
C GLY A 27 2.01 1.76 6.10
N THR A 28 1.80 1.76 4.79
CA THR A 28 0.98 0.78 4.08
C THR A 28 1.85 -0.06 3.14
N SER A 29 1.59 -1.37 3.08
CA SER A 29 2.29 -2.32 2.21
C SER A 29 1.35 -2.94 1.19
N SER A 30 1.89 -3.73 0.26
CA SER A 30 1.14 -4.51 -0.73
C SER A 30 0.48 -5.78 -0.17
N ARG A 31 0.46 -5.94 1.17
CA ARG A 31 -0.19 -7.06 1.84
C ARG A 31 -1.71 -6.96 1.69
N ARG A 32 -2.31 -8.07 1.26
CA ARG A 32 -3.76 -8.25 1.12
C ARG A 32 -4.37 -8.77 2.42
N SER A 33 -5.70 -8.81 2.46
CA SER A 33 -6.44 -9.21 3.66
C SER A 33 -6.30 -10.69 4.03
N ASP A 34 -5.97 -11.53 3.05
CA ASP A 34 -5.62 -12.95 3.23
C ASP A 34 -4.15 -13.16 3.63
N ASN A 35 -3.42 -12.08 3.96
CA ASN A 35 -1.98 -12.03 4.24
C ASN A 35 -1.06 -12.41 3.08
N THR A 36 -1.57 -12.66 1.88
CA THR A 36 -0.72 -12.71 0.68
C THR A 36 -0.13 -11.33 0.40
N ILE A 37 1.00 -11.29 -0.32
CA ILE A 37 1.68 -10.03 -0.65
C ILE A 37 1.65 -9.90 -2.17
N ALA A 38 0.98 -8.86 -2.68
CA ALA A 38 0.96 -8.61 -4.12
C ALA A 38 2.38 -8.32 -4.62
N GLY A 39 2.73 -8.83 -5.80
CA GLY A 39 4.07 -8.65 -6.39
C GLY A 39 5.17 -9.42 -5.65
N VAL A 40 4.82 -10.53 -4.98
CA VAL A 40 5.76 -11.49 -4.40
C VAL A 40 5.38 -12.89 -4.84
N GLU A 41 6.29 -13.55 -5.55
CA GLU A 41 6.16 -14.95 -5.98
C GLU A 41 7.25 -15.79 -5.32
N LEU A 42 6.90 -16.99 -4.85
CA LEU A 42 7.88 -17.99 -4.41
C LEU A 42 8.41 -18.73 -5.63
N VAL A 43 9.73 -18.70 -5.80
CA VAL A 43 10.43 -19.28 -6.96
C VAL A 43 10.83 -20.73 -6.71
N ASP A 44 11.04 -21.11 -5.44
CA ASP A 44 11.46 -22.44 -5.04
C ASP A 44 10.95 -22.81 -3.64
N GLU A 45 11.20 -24.07 -3.24
CA GLU A 45 10.86 -24.62 -1.92
C GLU A 45 11.72 -24.04 -0.78
N MET A 46 12.81 -23.33 -1.09
CA MET A 46 13.67 -22.66 -0.12
C MET A 46 13.20 -21.23 0.20
N ASN A 47 12.06 -20.81 -0.36
CA ASN A 47 11.47 -19.48 -0.21
C ASN A 47 12.25 -18.35 -0.89
N THR A 48 12.95 -18.64 -1.99
CA THR A 48 13.44 -17.57 -2.87
C THR A 48 12.25 -16.77 -3.40
N LYS A 49 12.34 -15.43 -3.29
CA LYS A 49 11.25 -14.53 -3.69
C LYS A 49 11.62 -13.78 -4.94
N LYS A 50 10.71 -13.78 -5.91
CA LYS A 50 10.71 -12.81 -7.01
C LYS A 50 9.80 -11.65 -6.61
N LEU A 51 10.34 -10.44 -6.68
CA LEU A 51 9.65 -9.21 -6.29
C LEU A 51 9.32 -8.39 -7.54
N ASP A 52 8.12 -7.85 -7.60
CA ASP A 52 7.67 -6.93 -8.65
C ASP A 52 7.27 -5.59 -8.02
N ILE A 53 8.13 -4.59 -8.20
CA ILE A 53 7.92 -3.26 -7.62
C ILE A 53 6.67 -2.56 -8.18
N GLU A 54 6.38 -2.74 -9.47
CA GLU A 54 5.24 -2.05 -10.08
C GLU A 54 3.93 -2.61 -9.51
N VAL A 55 3.82 -3.94 -9.38
CA VAL A 55 2.64 -4.59 -8.77
C VAL A 55 2.51 -4.21 -7.29
N GLN A 56 3.63 -4.21 -6.54
CA GLN A 56 3.62 -3.80 -5.14
C GLN A 56 3.14 -2.36 -4.97
N THR A 57 3.68 -1.43 -5.76
CA THR A 57 3.34 -0.01 -5.71
C THR A 57 1.85 0.23 -5.99
N ARG A 58 1.32 -0.40 -7.06
CA ARG A 58 -0.12 -0.29 -7.39
C ARG A 58 -1.00 -0.81 -6.25
N GLU A 59 -0.64 -1.91 -5.61
CA GLU A 59 -1.42 -2.45 -4.49
C GLU A 59 -1.32 -1.57 -3.23
N VAL A 60 -0.14 -1.01 -2.94
CA VAL A 60 0.05 -0.03 -1.84
C VAL A 60 -0.90 1.15 -2.01
N LEU A 61 -0.92 1.77 -3.20
CA LEU A 61 -1.76 2.94 -3.47
C LEU A 61 -3.25 2.60 -3.42
N LYS A 62 -3.66 1.42 -3.93
CA LYS A 62 -5.04 0.92 -3.76
C LYS A 62 -5.41 0.71 -2.29
N ASN A 63 -4.48 0.23 -1.47
CA ASN A 63 -4.73 0.03 -0.04
C ASN A 63 -4.83 1.35 0.72
N ILE A 64 -3.99 2.34 0.38
CA ILE A 64 -4.10 3.70 0.91
C ILE A 64 -5.47 4.30 0.54
N ASP A 65 -5.89 4.21 -0.72
CA ASP A 65 -7.20 4.70 -1.17
C ASP A 65 -8.36 4.03 -0.42
N LYS A 66 -8.32 2.70 -0.25
CA LYS A 66 -9.30 1.96 0.57
C LYS A 66 -9.36 2.48 2.01
N ASN A 67 -8.20 2.79 2.60
CA ASN A 67 -8.11 3.32 3.96
C ASN A 67 -8.69 4.75 4.06
N LEU A 68 -8.33 5.64 3.12
CA LEU A 68 -8.85 7.01 3.05
C LEU A 68 -10.38 7.04 2.87
N LYS A 69 -10.92 6.14 2.03
CA LYS A 69 -12.37 6.01 1.84
C LYS A 69 -13.14 5.68 3.12
N THR A 70 -12.50 5.10 4.14
CA THR A 70 -13.15 4.83 5.44
C THR A 70 -13.44 6.10 6.24
N VAL A 71 -12.80 7.23 5.88
CA VAL A 71 -12.98 8.55 6.52
C VAL A 71 -13.46 9.60 5.52
N GLY A 72 -14.02 9.17 4.37
CA GLY A 72 -14.60 10.06 3.38
C GLY A 72 -13.60 10.78 2.46
N ALA A 73 -12.34 10.36 2.44
CA ALA A 73 -11.29 10.91 1.57
C ALA A 73 -10.85 9.92 0.48
N SER A 74 -9.93 10.35 -0.38
CA SER A 74 -9.38 9.59 -1.50
C SER A 74 -7.94 9.99 -1.81
N LEU A 75 -7.29 9.31 -2.76
CA LEU A 75 -5.95 9.71 -3.22
C LEU A 75 -5.88 11.16 -3.75
N LYS A 76 -7.00 11.74 -4.20
CA LYS A 76 -7.05 13.14 -4.66
C LYS A 76 -6.85 14.16 -3.53
N ASP A 77 -7.04 13.73 -2.29
CA ASP A 77 -6.92 14.57 -1.10
C ASP A 77 -5.51 14.46 -0.46
N VAL A 78 -4.61 13.68 -1.07
CA VAL A 78 -3.24 13.48 -0.60
C VAL A 78 -2.40 14.70 -0.97
N VAL A 79 -1.74 15.27 0.03
CA VAL A 79 -0.91 16.48 -0.13
C VAL A 79 0.59 16.24 0.12
N ASP A 80 0.94 15.11 0.74
CA ASP A 80 2.31 14.72 1.03
C ASP A 80 2.45 13.18 0.98
N VAL A 81 3.58 12.70 0.45
CA VAL A 81 3.88 11.27 0.33
C VAL A 81 5.33 11.01 0.70
N THR A 82 5.52 10.17 1.71
CA THR A 82 6.84 9.59 2.04
C THR A 82 6.87 8.12 1.60
N THR A 83 7.80 7.77 0.71
CA THR A 83 7.97 6.40 0.22
C THR A 83 9.30 5.81 0.70
N PHE A 84 9.26 4.56 1.17
CA PHE A 84 10.43 3.81 1.62
C PHE A 84 10.70 2.62 0.69
N LEU A 85 11.64 2.78 -0.24
CA LEU A 85 12.19 1.66 -1.01
C LEU A 85 13.32 0.99 -0.22
N VAL A 86 13.51 -0.31 -0.43
CA VAL A 86 14.63 -1.07 0.15
C VAL A 86 15.83 -1.18 -0.80
N ASN A 87 15.61 -0.91 -2.09
CA ASN A 87 16.63 -0.89 -3.13
C ASN A 87 16.29 0.20 -4.16
N MET A 88 17.25 1.07 -4.48
CA MET A 88 17.03 2.15 -5.45
C MET A 88 16.94 1.68 -6.90
N ASN A 89 17.36 0.45 -7.21
CA ASN A 89 17.18 -0.14 -8.53
C ASN A 89 15.69 -0.29 -8.90
N ASP A 90 14.80 -0.29 -7.89
CA ASP A 90 13.36 -0.39 -8.08
C ASP A 90 12.70 0.96 -8.41
N PHE A 91 13.44 2.08 -8.30
CA PHE A 91 12.88 3.43 -8.41
C PHE A 91 12.18 3.68 -9.74
N ALA A 92 12.73 3.21 -10.86
CA ALA A 92 12.11 3.40 -12.16
C ALA A 92 10.74 2.72 -12.27
N GLY A 93 10.62 1.49 -11.76
CA GLY A 93 9.35 0.76 -11.74
C GLY A 93 8.35 1.35 -10.74
N TYR A 94 8.82 1.73 -9.56
CA TYR A 94 8.03 2.49 -8.58
C TYR A 94 7.44 3.76 -9.21
N ASN A 95 8.28 4.61 -9.80
CA ASN A 95 7.87 5.91 -10.31
C ASN A 95 6.87 5.79 -11.46
N LYS A 96 7.08 4.80 -12.35
CA LYS A 96 6.13 4.49 -13.43
C LYS A 96 4.76 4.10 -12.89
N ALA A 97 4.71 3.20 -11.89
CA ALA A 97 3.45 2.78 -11.28
C ALA A 97 2.80 3.91 -10.45
N TYR A 98 3.59 4.75 -9.79
CA TYR A 98 3.12 5.88 -9.00
C TYR A 98 2.43 6.94 -9.88
N ALA A 99 3.02 7.26 -11.04
CA ALA A 99 2.47 8.22 -12.01
C ALA A 99 1.12 7.81 -12.62
N GLU A 100 0.65 6.58 -12.40
CA GLU A 100 -0.70 6.16 -12.81
C GLU A 100 -1.80 6.70 -11.85
N PHE A 101 -1.44 7.18 -10.65
CA PHE A 101 -2.38 7.57 -9.60
C PHE A 101 -2.34 9.06 -9.24
N PHE A 102 -1.21 9.73 -9.47
CA PHE A 102 -0.98 11.12 -9.13
C PHE A 102 -0.53 11.89 -10.37
N ASP A 103 -1.04 13.11 -10.53
CA ASP A 103 -0.76 14.05 -11.61
C ASP A 103 0.40 15.01 -11.31
#